data_AF-A0A1H0ARS6-F1
#
_entry.id   AF-A0A1H0ARS6-F1
#
_cell.length_a   1.000
_cell.length_b   1.000
_cell.length_c   1.000
_cell.angle_alpha   90.00
_cell.angle_beta   90.00
_cell.angle_gamma   90.00
#
_symmetry.space_group_name_H-M   'P 1'
#
loop_
_entity.id
_entity.type
_entity.pdbx_description
1 polymer ?
#
loop_
_entity_poly.entity_id
_entity_poly.type
_entity_poly.pdbx_seq_one_letter_code
_entity_poly.pdbx_strand_id
1 'polypeptide(L)'
;MKSLIDNWRTICIKKNFIGIGSTRKVYRMNDRVIKVHLNSLGYHQSRREYEIYNDLIGTEFARLLAPIEYVDKNICLQKYYREVPMHHNQSFDIQKRSGNWSIPRNYEATIKLLDEVYDAFDLKDSSNYGIDERGELVLIDYGMSKKIYESQWVPKVENGEIPQIEFSTCEQCGEKKEIRVYGENDSDIRCVDCGKE
;
A
#
# COMPACT_ATOMS: atom_id res chain seq x y z
N MET A 1 21.42 0.82 -7.53
CA MET A 1 20.30 -0.08 -7.84
C MET A 1 20.63 -1.55 -7.61
N LYS A 2 21.56 -2.17 -8.36
CA LYS A 2 21.92 -3.59 -8.22
C LYS A 2 22.28 -4.03 -6.79
N SER A 3 23.13 -3.26 -6.10
CA SER A 3 23.48 -3.53 -4.69
C SER A 3 22.28 -3.51 -3.73
N LEU A 4 21.22 -2.74 -4.01
CA LEU A 4 20.01 -2.71 -3.19
C LEU A 4 19.19 -3.97 -3.44
N ILE A 5 18.98 -4.31 -4.70
CA ILE A 5 18.25 -5.51 -5.14
C ILE A 5 18.91 -6.78 -4.59
N ASP A 6 20.23 -6.87 -4.64
CA ASP A 6 20.93 -8.08 -4.18
C ASP A 6 20.93 -8.23 -2.65
N ASN A 7 20.81 -7.12 -1.90
CA ASN A 7 21.00 -7.09 -0.44
C ASN A 7 19.75 -6.67 0.35
N TRP A 8 18.56 -6.62 -0.28
CA TRP A 8 17.34 -6.09 0.36
C TRP A 8 17.03 -6.75 1.70
N ARG A 9 17.29 -8.06 1.85
CA ARG A 9 17.05 -8.80 3.10
C ARG A 9 17.83 -8.24 4.30
N THR A 10 19.01 -7.68 4.05
CA THR A 10 19.84 -7.06 5.10
C THR A 10 19.49 -5.58 5.32
N ILE A 11 18.84 -4.97 4.34
CA ILE A 11 18.43 -3.55 4.36
C ILE A 11 17.06 -3.39 5.04
N CYS A 12 16.15 -4.33 4.82
CA CYS A 12 14.81 -4.36 5.40
C CYS A 12 14.88 -4.81 6.86
N ILE A 13 15.01 -3.86 7.77
CA ILE A 13 15.16 -4.09 9.21
C ILE A 13 14.04 -3.39 10.00
N LYS A 14 13.89 -3.73 11.28
CA LYS A 14 12.85 -3.12 12.13
C LYS A 14 12.93 -1.58 12.17
N LYS A 15 14.15 -1.02 12.15
CA LYS A 15 14.38 0.44 12.24
C LYS A 15 13.79 1.22 11.08
N ASN A 16 13.67 0.61 9.89
CA ASN A 16 13.17 1.28 8.71
C ASN A 16 11.86 0.69 8.20
N PHE A 17 11.19 -0.14 8.99
CA PHE A 17 9.84 -0.60 8.71
C PHE A 17 8.84 0.56 8.77
N ILE A 18 7.98 0.66 7.76
CA ILE A 18 6.91 1.68 7.69
C ILE A 18 5.55 1.06 8.01
N GLY A 19 5.26 -0.12 7.44
CA GLY A 19 3.94 -0.72 7.57
C GLY A 19 3.84 -2.06 6.86
N ILE A 20 2.73 -2.74 7.11
CA ILE A 20 2.45 -4.06 6.57
C ILE A 20 0.98 -4.15 6.19
N GLY A 21 0.72 -4.54 4.94
CA GLY A 21 -0.61 -4.89 4.46
C GLY A 21 -0.78 -6.41 4.33
N SER A 22 -1.92 -6.85 3.81
CA SER A 22 -2.22 -8.26 3.60
C SER A 22 -1.25 -8.97 2.64
N THR A 23 -0.65 -8.23 1.71
CA THR A 23 0.17 -8.79 0.63
C THR A 23 1.64 -8.33 0.65
N ARG A 24 1.96 -7.24 1.35
CA ARG A 24 3.27 -6.58 1.27
C ARG A 24 3.72 -6.00 2.62
N LYS A 25 5.02 -6.07 2.90
CA LYS A 25 5.71 -5.31 3.97
C LYS A 25 6.47 -4.15 3.34
N VAL A 26 6.44 -2.96 3.93
CA VAL A 26 7.06 -1.75 3.38
C VAL A 26 8.17 -1.25 4.29
N TYR A 27 9.33 -0.99 3.70
CA TYR A 27 10.51 -0.47 4.38
C TYR A 27 11.01 0.80 3.69
N ARG A 28 11.34 1.83 4.47
CA ARG A 28 11.93 3.08 3.96
C ARG A 28 13.43 2.92 3.74
N MET A 29 13.93 3.43 2.64
CA MET A 29 15.36 3.58 2.40
C MET A 29 15.62 4.91 1.71
N ASN A 30 16.02 5.92 2.49
CA ASN A 30 16.23 7.29 2.00
C ASN A 30 14.98 7.86 1.29
N ASP A 31 15.11 8.09 -0.02
CA ASP A 31 14.12 8.60 -0.97
C ASP A 31 13.27 7.50 -1.63
N ARG A 32 13.40 6.25 -1.17
CA ARG A 32 12.72 5.06 -1.72
C ARG A 32 12.00 4.27 -0.65
N VAL A 33 11.07 3.43 -1.10
CA VAL A 33 10.53 2.31 -0.34
C VAL A 33 10.85 0.99 -1.01
N ILE A 34 11.11 -0.02 -0.21
CA ILE A 34 11.18 -1.42 -0.60
C ILE A 34 9.87 -2.06 -0.13
N LYS A 35 9.01 -2.43 -1.08
CA LYS A 35 7.83 -3.24 -0.81
C LYS A 35 8.22 -4.71 -0.98
N VAL A 36 8.33 -5.45 0.11
CA VAL A 36 8.59 -6.90 0.13
C VAL A 36 7.27 -7.64 -0.04
N HIS A 37 7.20 -8.53 -1.03
CA HIS A 37 6.01 -9.32 -1.31
C HIS A 37 5.90 -10.49 -0.31
N LEU A 38 4.77 -10.58 0.39
CA LEU A 38 4.48 -11.66 1.34
C LEU A 38 3.90 -12.89 0.64
N ASN A 39 3.30 -12.68 -0.53
CA ASN A 39 2.64 -13.70 -1.34
C ASN A 39 2.62 -13.26 -2.82
N SER A 40 2.11 -14.14 -3.70
CA SER A 40 2.04 -13.86 -5.14
C SER A 40 1.18 -12.63 -5.47
N LEU A 41 0.14 -12.35 -4.68
CA LEU A 41 -0.70 -11.16 -4.89
C LEU A 41 0.10 -9.87 -4.71
N GLY A 42 1.01 -9.81 -3.73
CA GLY A 42 1.90 -8.66 -3.55
C GLY A 42 2.75 -8.38 -4.80
N TYR A 43 3.26 -9.43 -5.44
CA TYR A 43 3.98 -9.30 -6.72
C TYR A 43 3.07 -8.82 -7.85
N HIS A 44 1.88 -9.40 -7.98
CA HIS A 44 0.93 -9.00 -9.02
C HIS A 44 0.49 -7.54 -8.89
N GLN A 45 0.24 -7.06 -7.67
CA GLN A 45 -0.07 -5.66 -7.40
C GLN A 45 1.08 -4.74 -7.81
N SER A 46 2.30 -5.00 -7.34
CA SER A 46 3.47 -4.19 -7.68
C SER A 46 3.78 -4.17 -9.18
N ARG A 47 3.57 -5.30 -9.86
CA ARG A 47 3.68 -5.36 -11.32
C ARG A 47 2.64 -4.52 -12.03
N ARG A 48 1.39 -4.54 -11.55
CA ARG A 48 0.33 -3.71 -12.12
C ARG A 48 0.62 -2.22 -11.90
N GLU A 49 1.11 -1.83 -10.71
CA GLU A 49 1.59 -0.46 -10.46
C GLU A 49 2.65 -0.05 -11.49
N TYR A 50 3.62 -0.93 -11.76
CA TYR A 50 4.66 -0.67 -12.75
C TYR A 50 4.10 -0.55 -14.18
N GLU A 51 3.19 -1.42 -14.58
CA GLU A 51 2.53 -1.40 -15.90
C GLU A 51 1.72 -0.11 -16.08
N ILE A 52 0.84 0.22 -15.12
CA ILE A 52 0.02 1.44 -15.13
C ILE A 52 0.90 2.70 -15.20
N TYR A 53 1.95 2.78 -14.39
CA TYR A 53 2.83 3.95 -14.38
C TYR A 53 3.53 4.14 -15.73
N ASN A 54 4.05 3.06 -16.32
CA ASN A 54 4.73 3.13 -17.61
C ASN A 54 3.78 3.44 -18.77
N ASP A 55 2.53 2.98 -18.72
CA ASP A 55 1.53 3.33 -19.73
C ASP A 55 1.19 4.82 -19.70
N LEU A 56 1.23 5.44 -18.51
CA LEU A 56 0.86 6.83 -18.31
C LEU A 56 2.04 7.79 -18.28
N ILE A 57 3.28 7.29 -18.32
CA ILE A 57 4.48 8.14 -18.26
C ILE A 57 4.49 9.12 -19.44
N GLY A 58 4.68 10.40 -19.14
CA GLY A 58 4.61 11.48 -20.14
C GLY A 58 3.21 12.06 -20.39
N THR A 59 2.17 11.53 -19.75
CA THR A 59 0.83 12.15 -19.71
C THR A 59 0.68 13.08 -18.49
N GLU A 60 -0.38 13.87 -18.47
CA GLU A 60 -0.73 14.71 -17.31
C GLU A 60 -1.16 13.90 -16.07
N PHE A 61 -1.53 12.63 -16.25
CA PHE A 61 -2.02 11.75 -15.18
C PHE A 61 -0.88 11.15 -14.33
N ALA A 62 0.30 10.96 -14.91
CA ALA A 62 1.44 10.35 -14.22
C ALA A 62 1.88 11.12 -12.97
N ARG A 63 1.57 12.42 -12.86
CA ARG A 63 1.92 13.23 -11.68
C ARG A 63 1.21 12.76 -10.41
N LEU A 64 0.02 12.18 -10.52
CA LEU A 64 -0.69 11.61 -9.36
C LEU A 64 -0.13 10.25 -8.95
N LEU A 65 0.74 9.62 -9.75
CA LEU A 65 1.20 8.25 -9.50
C LEU A 65 2.64 8.22 -9.00
N ALA A 66 2.88 7.48 -7.92
CA ALA A 66 4.22 7.23 -7.43
C ALA A 66 4.96 6.28 -8.38
N PRO A 67 6.13 6.68 -8.93
CA PRO A 67 6.87 5.87 -9.89
C PRO A 67 7.41 4.57 -9.28
N ILE A 68 7.21 3.47 -10.00
CA ILE A 68 7.87 2.20 -9.72
C ILE A 68 9.18 2.15 -10.50
N GLU A 69 10.31 2.07 -9.79
CA GLU A 69 11.65 2.03 -10.39
C GLU A 69 12.09 0.60 -10.74
N TYR A 70 11.57 -0.40 -10.03
CA TYR A 70 11.94 -1.80 -10.20
C TYR A 70 10.89 -2.73 -9.59
N VAL A 71 10.66 -3.88 -10.22
CA VAL A 71 9.82 -4.96 -9.66
C VAL A 71 10.37 -6.33 -10.05
N ASP A 72 10.42 -7.25 -9.08
CA ASP A 72 10.60 -8.67 -9.30
C ASP A 72 9.66 -9.48 -8.40
N LYS A 73 9.79 -10.82 -8.40
CA LYS A 73 8.92 -11.69 -7.62
C LYS A 73 8.97 -11.44 -6.10
N ASN A 74 10.08 -10.94 -5.57
CA ASN A 74 10.29 -10.76 -4.13
C ASN A 74 10.03 -9.32 -3.68
N ILE A 75 10.43 -8.33 -4.48
CA ILE A 75 10.38 -6.93 -4.07
C ILE A 75 9.92 -5.99 -5.19
N CYS A 76 9.50 -4.81 -4.77
CA CYS A 76 9.28 -3.65 -5.61
C CYS A 76 9.96 -2.42 -4.99
N LEU A 77 10.58 -1.59 -5.83
CA LEU A 77 11.17 -0.31 -5.46
C LEU A 77 10.32 0.82 -6.01
N GLN A 78 9.89 1.71 -5.13
CA GLN A 78 9.07 2.87 -5.46
C GLN A 78 9.66 4.11 -4.79
N LYS A 79 9.48 5.28 -5.39
CA LYS A 79 9.83 6.54 -4.73
C LYS A 79 9.05 6.70 -3.42
N TYR A 80 9.73 7.14 -2.36
CA TYR A 80 9.07 7.43 -1.08
C TYR A 80 8.34 8.77 -1.12
N TYR A 81 7.13 8.76 -0.57
CA TYR A 81 6.32 9.95 -0.31
C TYR A 81 5.95 9.97 1.18
N ARG A 82 5.82 11.17 1.75
CA ARG A 82 5.47 11.31 3.18
C ARG A 82 4.03 10.82 3.36
N GLU A 83 3.80 9.94 4.33
CA GLU A 83 2.47 9.37 4.58
C GLU A 83 1.42 10.45 4.89
N VAL A 84 0.19 10.22 4.43
CA VAL A 84 -0.98 10.96 4.92
C VAL A 84 -1.23 10.53 6.38
N PRO A 85 -1.27 11.47 7.35
CA PRO A 85 -1.45 11.11 8.75
C PRO A 85 -2.78 10.39 8.99
N MET A 86 -2.71 9.22 9.62
CA MET A 86 -3.89 8.51 10.12
C MET A 86 -4.59 9.32 11.21
N HIS A 87 -5.89 9.07 11.38
CA HIS A 87 -6.70 9.72 12.41
C HIS A 87 -7.26 8.68 13.38
N HIS A 88 -6.84 8.73 14.64
CA HIS A 88 -7.10 7.65 15.62
C HIS A 88 -6.63 6.26 15.11
N ASN A 89 -5.43 6.20 14.54
CA ASN A 89 -4.82 5.00 13.97
C ASN A 89 -5.64 4.32 12.86
N GLN A 90 -6.46 5.09 12.14
CA GLN A 90 -7.29 4.59 11.05
C GLN A 90 -7.07 5.42 9.78
N SER A 91 -7.13 4.74 8.65
CA SER A 91 -7.34 5.36 7.34
C SER A 91 -8.74 5.98 7.24
N PHE A 92 -8.97 6.76 6.20
CA PHE A 92 -10.23 7.43 5.94
C PHE A 92 -10.36 7.70 4.45
N ASP A 93 -11.57 7.99 4.00
CA ASP A 93 -11.81 8.46 2.63
C ASP A 93 -11.12 9.82 2.41
N ILE A 94 -10.12 9.86 1.53
CA ILE A 94 -9.23 11.00 1.29
C ILE A 94 -9.97 12.28 0.90
N GLN A 95 -11.18 12.17 0.35
CA GLN A 95 -12.00 13.32 -0.05
C GLN A 95 -12.86 13.88 1.09
N LYS A 96 -13.07 13.11 2.17
CA LYS A 96 -13.94 13.50 3.29
C LYS A 96 -13.22 14.32 4.36
N ARG A 97 -11.90 14.51 4.24
CA ARG A 97 -11.10 15.26 5.20
C ARG A 97 -10.09 16.15 4.50
N SER A 98 -9.85 17.32 5.09
CA SER A 98 -8.78 18.22 4.71
C SER A 98 -7.60 18.08 5.66
N GLY A 99 -6.40 18.42 5.19
CA GLY A 99 -5.20 18.49 6.01
C GLY A 99 -4.11 19.28 5.33
N ASN A 100 -2.86 19.11 5.78
CA ASN A 100 -1.69 19.76 5.18
C ASN A 100 -1.25 19.04 3.89
N TRP A 101 -2.19 18.89 2.95
CA TRP A 101 -2.00 18.40 1.60
C TRP A 101 -2.99 19.07 0.65
N SER A 102 -2.62 19.17 -0.63
CA SER A 102 -3.47 19.66 -1.70
C SER A 102 -3.80 18.55 -2.70
N ILE A 103 -5.01 18.60 -3.24
CA ILE A 103 -5.43 17.73 -4.34
C ILE A 103 -4.78 18.24 -5.63
N PRO A 104 -4.01 17.42 -6.36
CA PRO A 104 -3.35 17.86 -7.59
C PRO A 104 -4.38 18.12 -8.71
N ARG A 105 -3.95 18.85 -9.73
CA ARG A 105 -4.74 19.02 -10.97
C ARG A 105 -5.03 17.65 -11.59
N ASN A 106 -6.18 17.53 -12.24
CA ASN A 106 -6.66 16.32 -12.90
C ASN A 106 -6.89 15.12 -11.97
N TYR A 107 -7.00 15.32 -10.65
CA TYR A 107 -7.29 14.24 -9.71
C TYR A 107 -8.51 13.41 -10.13
N GLU A 108 -9.68 14.02 -10.29
CA GLU A 108 -10.91 13.31 -10.65
C GLU A 108 -10.79 12.56 -11.99
N ALA A 109 -10.14 13.17 -12.97
CA ALA A 109 -9.90 12.54 -14.27
C ALA A 109 -8.95 11.34 -14.15
N THR A 110 -7.93 11.43 -13.29
CA THR A 110 -7.00 10.32 -13.04
C THR A 110 -7.69 9.18 -12.30
N ILE A 111 -8.47 9.47 -11.25
CA ILE A 111 -9.23 8.45 -10.52
C ILE A 111 -10.21 7.74 -11.45
N LYS A 112 -10.93 8.49 -12.30
CA LYS A 112 -11.84 7.92 -13.29
C LYS A 112 -11.10 7.03 -14.30
N LEU A 113 -9.96 7.49 -14.82
CA LEU A 113 -9.13 6.70 -15.74
C LEU A 113 -8.67 5.38 -15.09
N LEU A 114 -8.18 5.44 -13.85
CA LEU A 114 -7.73 4.26 -13.11
C LEU A 114 -8.88 3.27 -12.87
N ASP A 115 -10.06 3.77 -12.49
CA ASP A 115 -11.24 2.94 -12.26
C ASP A 115 -11.77 2.29 -13.55
N GLU A 116 -11.97 3.08 -14.61
CA GLU A 116 -12.65 2.61 -15.83
C GLU A 116 -11.74 1.85 -16.78
N VAL A 117 -10.48 2.26 -16.93
CA VAL A 117 -9.54 1.66 -17.89
C VAL A 117 -8.68 0.59 -17.24
N TYR A 118 -8.23 0.86 -16.01
CA TYR A 118 -7.32 -0.03 -15.30
C TYR A 118 -8.01 -0.85 -14.20
N ASP A 119 -9.34 -0.86 -14.12
CA ASP A 119 -10.10 -1.65 -13.13
C ASP A 119 -9.60 -1.43 -11.69
N ALA A 120 -8.97 -0.29 -11.40
CA ALA A 120 -8.26 -0.08 -10.14
C ALA A 120 -9.27 0.08 -9.00
N PHE A 121 -8.95 -0.54 -7.87
CA PHE A 121 -9.84 -0.62 -6.72
C PHE A 121 -9.25 0.13 -5.52
N ASP A 122 -10.12 0.49 -4.58
CA ASP A 122 -9.77 1.13 -3.31
C ASP A 122 -9.03 2.48 -3.43
N LEU A 123 -9.25 3.20 -4.53
CA LEU A 123 -8.54 4.45 -4.84
C LEU A 123 -8.83 5.61 -3.88
N LYS A 124 -9.77 5.49 -2.94
CA LYS A 124 -10.16 6.59 -2.05
C LYS A 124 -9.62 6.45 -0.63
N ASP A 125 -9.07 5.29 -0.26
CA ASP A 125 -8.51 5.11 1.08
C ASP A 125 -7.24 5.94 1.25
N SER A 126 -7.14 6.71 2.35
CA SER A 126 -6.02 7.62 2.59
C SER A 126 -4.68 6.92 2.77
N SER A 127 -4.66 5.63 3.13
CA SER A 127 -3.42 4.84 3.22
C SER A 127 -2.80 4.55 1.85
N ASN A 128 -3.57 4.67 0.77
CA ASN A 128 -3.11 4.52 -0.60
C ASN A 128 -2.44 5.80 -1.14
N TYR A 129 -2.33 6.85 -0.33
CA TYR A 129 -1.74 8.14 -0.69
C TYR A 129 -0.51 8.50 0.15
N GLY A 130 0.44 9.14 -0.51
CA GLY A 130 1.51 9.92 0.09
C GLY A 130 1.41 11.40 -0.31
N ILE A 131 2.29 12.21 0.28
CA ILE A 131 2.40 13.64 0.09
C ILE A 131 3.78 13.94 -0.47
N ASP A 132 3.84 14.62 -1.62
CA ASP A 132 5.09 15.03 -2.26
C ASP A 132 5.72 16.27 -1.58
N GLU A 133 6.88 16.68 -2.10
CA GLU A 133 7.63 17.85 -1.59
C GLU A 133 6.90 19.18 -1.77
N ARG A 134 5.90 19.25 -2.65
CA ARG A 134 5.04 20.42 -2.87
C ARG A 134 3.80 20.40 -1.98
N GLY A 135 3.61 19.33 -1.19
CA GLY A 135 2.40 19.13 -0.41
C GLY A 135 1.24 18.54 -1.22
N GLU A 136 1.46 18.05 -2.44
CA GLU A 136 0.40 17.44 -3.25
C GLU A 136 0.23 15.95 -2.94
N LEU A 137 -1.01 15.47 -3.04
CA LEU A 137 -1.31 14.04 -2.96
C LEU A 137 -0.73 13.27 -4.14
N VAL A 138 -0.22 12.07 -3.86
CA VAL A 138 0.29 11.09 -4.83
C VAL A 138 -0.20 9.71 -4.41
N LEU A 139 -0.81 8.96 -5.32
CA LEU A 139 -1.14 7.55 -5.15
C LEU A 139 0.14 6.72 -5.07
N ILE A 140 0.33 6.07 -3.92
CA ILE A 140 1.46 5.16 -3.65
C ILE A 140 1.04 3.69 -3.77
N ASP A 141 -0.26 3.40 -3.71
CA ASP A 141 -0.85 2.08 -3.96
C ASP A 141 -2.03 2.21 -4.92
N TYR A 142 -1.89 1.61 -6.09
CA TYR A 142 -2.88 1.64 -7.17
C TYR A 142 -2.84 0.35 -8.00
N GLY A 143 -2.26 -0.72 -7.43
CA GLY A 143 -2.05 -2.00 -8.09
C GLY A 143 -3.17 -3.02 -7.90
N MET A 144 -4.11 -2.77 -6.98
CA MET A 144 -5.25 -3.66 -6.78
C MET A 144 -6.30 -3.40 -7.84
N SER A 145 -6.83 -4.46 -8.44
CA SER A 145 -7.99 -4.38 -9.34
C SER A 145 -9.22 -5.01 -8.69
N LYS A 146 -10.43 -4.60 -9.09
CA LYS A 146 -11.68 -5.20 -8.58
C LYS A 146 -11.70 -6.69 -8.87
N LYS A 147 -11.33 -7.07 -10.10
CA LYS A 147 -11.23 -8.48 -10.48
C LYS A 147 -10.24 -9.25 -9.61
N ILE A 148 -9.04 -8.72 -9.34
CA ILE A 148 -8.05 -9.40 -8.48
C ILE A 148 -8.58 -9.51 -7.04
N TYR A 149 -9.20 -8.44 -6.54
CA TYR A 149 -9.79 -8.41 -5.21
C TYR A 149 -10.85 -9.51 -5.04
N GLU A 150 -11.85 -9.55 -5.92
CA GLU A 150 -12.97 -10.49 -5.84
C GLU A 150 -12.55 -11.95 -6.13
N SER A 151 -11.72 -12.17 -7.16
CA SER A 151 -11.41 -13.54 -7.61
C SER A 151 -10.24 -14.20 -6.89
N GLN A 152 -9.39 -13.44 -6.19
CA GLN A 152 -8.20 -13.96 -5.54
C GLN A 152 -8.03 -13.49 -4.10
N TRP A 153 -8.20 -12.20 -3.82
CA TRP A 153 -7.97 -11.68 -2.46
C TRP A 153 -9.03 -12.20 -1.49
N VAL A 154 -10.32 -12.04 -1.81
CA VAL A 154 -11.43 -12.48 -0.95
C VAL A 154 -11.34 -13.99 -0.64
N PRO A 155 -11.22 -14.90 -1.61
CA PRO A 155 -11.09 -16.33 -1.32
C PRO A 155 -9.89 -16.67 -0.42
N LYS A 156 -8.76 -15.98 -0.59
CA LYS A 156 -7.55 -16.20 0.22
C LYS A 156 -7.71 -15.72 1.65
N VAL A 157 -8.44 -14.63 1.87
CA VAL A 157 -8.78 -14.15 3.20
C VAL A 157 -9.73 -15.11 3.91
N GLU A 158 -10.79 -15.53 3.22
CA GLU A 158 -11.78 -16.47 3.78
C GLU A 158 -11.13 -17.80 4.18
N ASN A 159 -10.15 -18.27 3.40
CA ASN A 159 -9.36 -19.47 3.71
C ASN A 159 -8.24 -19.25 4.75
N GLY A 160 -8.03 -18.02 5.24
CA GLY A 160 -6.96 -17.68 6.17
C GLY A 160 -5.54 -17.74 5.59
N GLU A 161 -5.39 -17.76 4.26
CA GLU A 161 -4.08 -17.76 3.58
C GLU A 161 -3.39 -16.39 3.62
N ILE A 162 -4.18 -15.32 3.64
CA ILE A 162 -3.72 -13.94 3.81
C ILE A 162 -4.63 -13.26 4.84
N PRO A 163 -4.13 -12.24 5.57
CA PRO A 163 -4.95 -11.64 6.60
C PRO A 163 -5.92 -10.60 6.03
N GLN A 164 -7.12 -10.56 6.61
CA GLN A 164 -7.95 -9.36 6.62
C GLN A 164 -7.35 -8.35 7.60
N ILE A 165 -7.52 -7.06 7.32
CA ILE A 165 -7.19 -6.02 8.29
C ILE A 165 -8.48 -5.59 8.98
N GLU A 166 -8.54 -5.78 10.29
CA GLU A 166 -9.65 -5.38 11.14
C GLU A 166 -9.20 -4.37 12.18
N PHE A 167 -10.08 -3.45 12.58
CA PHE A 167 -9.74 -2.47 13.59
C PHE A 167 -10.27 -2.89 14.96
N SER A 168 -9.35 -3.30 15.85
CA SER A 168 -9.69 -3.82 17.18
C SER A 168 -8.71 -3.34 18.24
N THR A 169 -9.04 -3.55 19.51
CA THR A 169 -8.16 -3.26 20.63
C THR A 169 -7.18 -4.41 20.79
N CYS A 170 -5.88 -4.12 20.68
CA CYS A 170 -4.86 -5.14 20.87
C CYS A 170 -4.90 -5.68 22.31
N GLU A 171 -4.95 -7.00 22.47
CA GLU A 171 -5.03 -7.62 23.79
C GLU A 171 -3.78 -7.42 24.66
N GLN A 172 -2.63 -7.14 24.02
CA GLN A 172 -1.35 -7.01 24.72
C GLN A 172 -0.99 -5.56 25.09
N CYS A 173 -1.24 -4.58 24.21
CA CYS A 173 -0.94 -3.17 24.53
C CYS A 173 -2.18 -2.34 24.89
N GLY A 174 -3.39 -2.85 24.68
CA GLY A 174 -4.65 -2.14 24.98
C GLY A 174 -4.97 -0.98 24.02
N GLU A 175 -4.16 -0.75 22.99
CA GLU A 175 -4.39 0.31 22.01
C GLU A 175 -5.28 -0.18 20.87
N LYS A 176 -6.14 0.71 20.36
CA LYS A 176 -6.96 0.45 19.18
C LYS A 176 -6.11 0.62 17.91
N LYS A 177 -5.94 -0.47 17.16
CA LYS A 177 -5.04 -0.57 16.00
C LYS A 177 -5.62 -1.48 14.92
N GLU A 178 -5.02 -1.42 13.74
CA GLU A 178 -5.19 -2.43 12.70
C GLU A 178 -4.60 -3.77 13.15
N ILE A 179 -5.42 -4.81 13.12
CA ILE A 179 -5.13 -6.19 13.49
C ILE A 179 -5.25 -7.04 12.22
N ARG A 180 -4.26 -7.89 12.00
CA ARG A 180 -4.25 -8.85 10.90
C ARG A 180 -5.04 -10.07 11.36
N VAL A 181 -6.10 -10.48 10.67
CA VAL A 181 -6.96 -11.61 11.05
C VAL A 181 -6.92 -12.66 9.93
N TYR A 182 -6.50 -13.88 10.26
CA TYR A 182 -6.27 -14.98 9.33
C TYR A 182 -7.44 -15.98 9.35
N GLY A 183 -8.49 -15.68 8.58
CA GLY A 183 -9.69 -16.49 8.54
C GLY A 183 -10.56 -16.35 9.80
N GLU A 184 -11.75 -16.94 9.78
CA GLU A 184 -12.80 -16.74 10.80
C GLU A 184 -12.45 -17.28 12.20
N ASN A 185 -11.45 -18.17 12.30
CA ASN A 185 -11.08 -18.86 13.54
C ASN A 185 -9.82 -18.28 14.21
N ASP A 186 -9.26 -17.20 13.67
CA ASP A 186 -8.08 -16.56 14.25
C ASP A 186 -8.42 -15.78 15.51
N SER A 187 -7.94 -16.28 16.64
CA SER A 187 -8.17 -15.72 17.97
C SER A 187 -7.05 -14.82 18.48
N ASP A 188 -5.95 -14.67 17.72
CA ASP A 188 -4.80 -13.85 18.13
C ASP A 188 -5.10 -12.36 17.91
N ILE A 189 -5.57 -11.63 18.91
CA ILE A 189 -5.90 -10.20 18.75
C ILE A 189 -4.70 -9.30 19.11
N ARG A 190 -3.48 -9.71 18.73
CA ARG A 190 -2.29 -8.87 18.88
C ARG A 190 -2.06 -8.01 17.65
N CYS A 191 -1.59 -6.78 17.86
CA CYS A 191 -1.12 -5.93 16.78
C CYS A 191 0.28 -6.37 16.30
N VAL A 192 0.71 -5.82 15.16
CA VAL A 192 2.03 -6.11 14.57
C VAL A 192 3.16 -5.82 15.54
N ASP A 193 3.09 -4.69 16.27
CA ASP A 193 4.11 -4.32 17.26
C ASP A 193 4.21 -5.30 18.43
N CYS A 194 3.09 -5.99 18.73
CA CYS A 194 2.98 -7.01 19.78
C CYS A 194 3.23 -8.44 19.27
N GLY A 195 3.65 -8.60 18.01
CA GLY A 195 4.16 -9.86 17.47
C GLY A 195 3.27 -10.58 16.47
N LYS A 196 2.22 -9.94 15.94
CA LYS A 196 1.39 -10.52 14.88
C LYS A 196 1.85 -10.07 13.49
N GLU A 197 2.69 -10.87 12.84
CA GLU A 197 3.19 -10.61 11.47
C GLU A 197 2.33 -11.23 10.37
#